data_AF-A0A2P1JHD6-F1
#
_entry.id   AF-A0A2P1JHD6-F1
#
_cell.length_a   1.000
_cell.length_b   1.000
_cell.length_c   1.000
_cell.angle_alpha   90.00
_cell.angle_beta   90.00
_cell.angle_gamma   90.00
#
_symmetry.space_group_name_H-M   'P 1'
#
loop_
_entity.id
_entity.type
_entity.pdbx_description
1 polymer ?
#
loop_
_entity_poly.entity_id
_entity_poly.type
_entity_poly.pdbx_seq_one_letter_code
_entity_poly.pdbx_strand_id
1 'polypeptide(L)'
;MYFSLFNMCIILFNRMGVNPMKRYTMPQVLMYITTLSLQMSIIYLGMLLLVYKENVAITDVTNVMDSFMLISHGITKCTLVFVKRNNIRDLLDRIGNFWKIEDVQDEVERKEHQKYLKFIKTMSFLYNFLCICTTITFSCKPLFGELSFNTYRPERIPFHLLQVYESI
;
A
#
# COMPACT_ATOMS: atom_id res chain seq x y z
N MET A 1 -6.84 -22.38 6.75
CA MET A 1 -6.54 -21.55 7.94
C MET A 1 -5.56 -20.40 7.64
N TYR A 2 -4.59 -20.56 6.74
CA TYR A 2 -3.62 -19.50 6.39
C TYR A 2 -4.15 -18.40 5.46
N PHE A 3 -5.19 -18.69 4.67
CA PHE A 3 -5.79 -17.73 3.75
C PHE A 3 -6.42 -16.51 4.44
N SER A 4 -6.87 -16.64 5.70
CA SER A 4 -7.46 -15.51 6.45
C SER A 4 -6.43 -14.42 6.76
N LEU A 5 -5.14 -14.75 6.91
CA LEU A 5 -4.05 -13.79 7.10
C LEU A 5 -3.91 -12.85 5.91
N PHE A 6 -4.08 -13.39 4.70
CA PHE A 6 -3.88 -12.65 3.46
C PHE A 6 -5.15 -12.02 2.92
N ASN A 7 -6.32 -12.34 3.49
CA ASN A 7 -7.60 -11.91 2.94
C ASN A 7 -7.71 -10.38 2.83
N MET A 8 -7.27 -9.65 3.86
CA MET A 8 -7.24 -8.19 3.82
C MET A 8 -6.31 -7.67 2.71
N CYS A 9 -5.11 -8.23 2.58
CA CYS A 9 -4.16 -7.86 1.53
C CYS A 9 -4.73 -8.13 0.13
N ILE A 10 -5.39 -9.28 -0.09
CA ILE A 10 -6.02 -9.64 -1.36
C ILE A 10 -7.16 -8.67 -1.72
N ILE A 11 -7.95 -8.25 -0.73
CA ILE A 11 -9.01 -7.23 -0.92
C ILE A 11 -8.40 -5.89 -1.35
N LEU A 12 -7.31 -5.45 -0.70
CA LEU A 12 -6.61 -4.22 -1.06
C LEU A 12 -6.00 -4.30 -2.47
N PHE A 13 -5.32 -5.40 -2.79
CA PHE A 13 -4.77 -5.63 -4.13
C PHE A 13 -5.86 -5.63 -5.20
N ASN A 14 -7.08 -6.08 -4.87
CA ASN A 14 -8.19 -6.01 -5.81
C ASN A 14 -8.60 -4.57 -6.12
N ARG A 15 -8.61 -3.69 -5.12
CA ARG A 15 -8.94 -2.26 -5.31
C ARG A 15 -7.86 -1.52 -6.09
N MET A 16 -6.60 -1.91 -5.93
CA MET A 16 -5.47 -1.33 -6.65
C MET A 16 -5.23 -1.95 -8.05
N GLY A 17 -6.08 -2.88 -8.50
CA GLY A 17 -5.92 -3.56 -9.79
C GLY A 17 -4.77 -4.58 -9.87
N VAL A 18 -4.08 -4.87 -8.76
CA VAL A 18 -2.90 -5.75 -8.69
C VAL A 18 -3.18 -7.13 -8.10
N ASN A 19 -4.45 -7.53 -7.95
CA ASN A 19 -4.80 -8.81 -7.32
C ASN A 19 -4.20 -10.02 -8.08
N PRO A 20 -3.30 -10.81 -7.46
CA PRO A 20 -2.62 -11.91 -8.11
C PRO A 20 -3.54 -13.09 -8.45
N MET A 21 -4.68 -13.24 -7.75
CA MET A 21 -5.62 -14.34 -7.94
C MET A 21 -6.54 -14.15 -9.14
N LYS A 22 -6.70 -12.91 -9.63
CA LYS A 22 -7.48 -12.63 -10.85
C LYS A 22 -6.60 -12.88 -12.09
N ARG A 23 -7.20 -12.95 -13.28
CA ARG A 23 -6.47 -12.99 -14.57
C ARG A 23 -6.20 -11.57 -15.07
N TYR A 24 -5.35 -11.37 -16.07
CA TYR A 24 -5.17 -10.08 -16.77
C TYR A 24 -6.44 -9.66 -17.50
N THR A 25 -7.43 -9.14 -16.77
CA THR A 25 -8.61 -8.55 -17.36
C THR A 25 -8.34 -7.08 -17.62
N MET A 26 -8.86 -6.55 -18.72
CA MET A 26 -8.71 -5.13 -19.08
C MET A 26 -9.05 -4.17 -17.92
N PRO A 27 -10.13 -4.38 -17.14
CA PRO A 27 -10.43 -3.50 -16.01
C PRO A 27 -9.32 -3.48 -14.95
N GLN A 28 -8.64 -4.60 -14.69
CA GLN A 28 -7.54 -4.63 -13.73
C GLN A 28 -6.32 -3.86 -14.21
N VAL A 29 -5.97 -4.04 -15.49
CA VAL A 29 -4.84 -3.32 -16.08
C VAL A 29 -5.11 -1.82 -16.09
N LEU A 30 -6.33 -1.41 -16.44
CA LEU A 30 -6.75 -0.01 -16.39
C LEU A 30 -6.69 0.55 -14.97
N MET A 31 -7.22 -0.16 -13.97
CA MET A 31 -7.11 0.28 -12.57
C MET A 31 -5.65 0.48 -12.14
N TYR A 32 -4.77 -0.48 -12.47
CA TYR A 32 -3.35 -0.36 -12.17
C TYR A 32 -2.69 0.84 -12.84
N ILE A 33 -2.93 1.06 -14.14
CA ILE A 33 -2.37 2.20 -14.89
C ILE A 33 -2.89 3.52 -14.30
N THR A 34 -4.18 3.59 -13.95
CA THR A 34 -4.76 4.77 -13.31
C THR A 34 -4.09 5.05 -11.97
N THR A 35 -3.95 4.04 -11.10
CA THR A 35 -3.26 4.19 -9.81
C THR A 35 -1.82 4.66 -9.99
N LEU A 36 -1.08 4.08 -10.93
CA LEU A 36 0.30 4.49 -11.23
C LEU A 36 0.35 5.95 -11.71
N SER A 37 -0.55 6.33 -12.62
CA SER A 37 -0.62 7.68 -13.17
C SER A 37 -0.90 8.70 -12.07
N LEU A 38 -1.87 8.43 -11.19
CA LEU A 38 -2.21 9.28 -10.05
C LEU A 38 -0.99 9.50 -9.14
N GLN A 39 -0.29 8.42 -8.78
CA GLN A 39 0.90 8.49 -7.94
C GLN A 39 2.03 9.31 -8.58
N MET A 40 2.26 9.14 -9.89
CA MET A 40 3.27 9.92 -10.63
C MET A 40 2.91 11.40 -10.70
N SER A 41 1.65 11.76 -10.82
CA SER A 41 1.23 13.16 -10.79
C SER A 41 1.42 13.81 -9.42
N ILE A 42 1.33 13.08 -8.30
CA ILE A 42 1.69 13.61 -6.98
C ILE A 42 3.20 13.97 -6.93
N ILE A 43 4.06 13.11 -7.48
CA ILE A 43 5.51 13.40 -7.59
C ILE A 43 5.71 14.67 -8.44
N TYR A 44 5.03 14.78 -9.57
CA TYR A 44 5.09 15.96 -10.42
C TYR A 44 4.65 17.24 -9.69
N LEU A 45 3.54 17.20 -8.93
CA LEU A 45 3.09 18.34 -8.13
C LEU A 45 4.08 18.70 -7.02
N GLY A 46 4.75 17.72 -6.41
CA GLY A 46 5.85 17.98 -5.47
C GLY A 46 7.06 18.67 -6.12
N MET A 47 7.40 18.31 -7.37
CA MET A 47 8.44 19.02 -8.13
C MET A 47 8.05 20.46 -8.43
N LEU A 48 6.80 20.68 -8.85
CA LEU A 48 6.28 22.02 -9.10
C LEU A 48 6.32 22.91 -7.85
N LEU A 49 6.15 22.32 -6.66
CA LEU A 49 6.24 23.07 -5.40
C LEU A 49 7.63 23.69 -5.23
N LEU A 50 8.68 22.94 -5.55
CA LEU A 50 10.06 23.42 -5.45
C LEU A 50 10.40 24.43 -6.54
N VAL A 51 9.78 24.32 -7.73
CA VAL A 51 10.05 25.22 -8.86
C VAL A 51 9.36 26.58 -8.70
N TYR A 52 8.10 26.58 -8.26
CA TYR A 52 7.29 27.81 -8.18
C TYR A 52 7.38 28.54 -6.84
N LYS A 53 7.97 27.93 -5.81
CA LYS A 53 8.14 28.59 -4.52
C LYS A 53 9.30 29.58 -4.60
N GLU A 54 9.02 30.87 -4.37
CA GLU A 54 10.00 31.97 -4.48
C GLU A 54 11.23 31.77 -3.59
N ASN A 55 11.03 31.26 -2.37
CA ASN A 55 12.09 30.96 -1.42
C ASN A 55 11.96 29.51 -0.94
N VAL A 56 12.81 28.64 -1.49
CA VAL A 56 12.87 27.23 -1.12
C VAL A 56 13.77 27.07 0.11
N ALA A 57 13.18 26.66 1.23
CA ALA A 57 13.95 26.26 2.41
C ALA A 57 14.40 24.79 2.28
N ILE A 58 15.47 24.42 2.99
CA ILE A 58 15.94 23.03 3.05
C ILE A 58 14.81 22.09 3.53
N THR A 59 13.99 22.56 4.47
CA THR A 59 12.83 21.82 5.00
C THR A 59 11.80 21.49 3.92
N ASP A 60 11.64 22.35 2.91
CA ASP A 60 10.72 22.08 1.80
C ASP A 60 11.24 20.95 0.92
N VAL A 61 12.55 20.96 0.64
CA VAL A 61 13.21 19.92 -0.15
C VAL A 61 13.12 18.58 0.56
N THR A 62 13.43 18.53 1.86
CA THR A 62 13.35 17.28 2.63
C THR A 62 11.91 16.75 2.68
N ASN A 63 10.92 17.61 2.88
CA ASN A 63 9.51 17.22 2.92
C ASN A 63 8.99 16.66 1.59
N VAL A 64 9.42 17.25 0.46
CA VAL A 64 9.10 16.73 -0.88
C VAL A 64 9.83 15.40 -1.14
N MET A 65 11.10 15.30 -0.75
CA MET A 65 11.88 14.06 -0.87
C MET A 65 11.27 12.91 -0.07
N ASP A 66 10.83 13.15 1.16
CA ASP A 66 10.14 12.15 1.98
C ASP A 66 8.88 11.63 1.28
N SER A 67 8.10 12.56 0.70
CA SER A 67 6.91 12.22 -0.09
C SER A 67 7.28 11.38 -1.32
N PHE A 68 8.37 11.71 -2.02
CA PHE A 68 8.83 10.96 -3.19
C PHE A 68 9.31 9.57 -2.82
N MET A 69 10.07 9.42 -1.74
CA MET A 69 10.51 8.10 -1.27
C MET A 69 9.32 7.22 -0.91
N LEU A 70 8.32 7.78 -0.20
CA LEU A 70 7.11 7.06 0.18
C LEU A 70 6.31 6.60 -1.05
N ILE A 71 6.06 7.51 -2.00
CA ILE A 71 5.31 7.18 -3.23
C ILE A 71 6.10 6.19 -4.09
N SER A 72 7.40 6.38 -4.26
CA SER A 72 8.27 5.47 -5.02
C SER A 72 8.30 4.07 -4.41
N HIS A 73 8.31 3.97 -3.08
CA HIS A 73 8.17 2.69 -2.38
C HIS A 73 6.84 2.02 -2.72
N GLY A 74 5.73 2.76 -2.65
CA GLY A 74 4.40 2.29 -3.03
C GLY A 74 4.33 1.79 -4.48
N ILE A 75 4.78 2.61 -5.42
CA ILE A 75 4.86 2.27 -6.86
C ILE A 75 5.65 0.98 -7.06
N THR A 76 6.83 0.87 -6.44
CA THR A 76 7.70 -0.30 -6.58
C THR A 76 7.01 -1.57 -6.08
N LYS A 77 6.35 -1.51 -4.92
CA LYS A 77 5.61 -2.66 -4.36
C LYS A 77 4.42 -3.04 -5.24
N CYS A 78 3.60 -2.08 -5.67
CA CYS A 78 2.46 -2.33 -6.56
C CYS A 78 2.90 -2.93 -7.89
N THR A 79 3.95 -2.36 -8.49
CA THR A 79 4.54 -2.85 -9.75
C THR A 79 5.07 -4.27 -9.59
N LEU A 80 5.79 -4.56 -8.49
CA LEU A 80 6.30 -5.88 -8.20
C LEU A 80 5.16 -6.91 -8.10
N VAL A 81 4.08 -6.58 -7.38
CA VAL A 81 2.91 -7.45 -7.25
C VAL A 81 2.24 -7.68 -8.60
N PHE A 82 2.09 -6.63 -9.42
CA PHE A 82 1.49 -6.73 -10.74
C PHE A 82 2.33 -7.57 -11.72
N VAL A 83 3.65 -7.34 -11.76
CA VAL A 83 4.58 -8.01 -12.69
C VAL A 83 4.83 -9.46 -12.27
N LYS A 84 5.03 -9.72 -10.96
CA LYS A 84 5.31 -11.05 -10.41
C LYS A 84 4.05 -11.77 -9.95
N ARG A 85 2.86 -11.35 -10.41
CA ARG A 85 1.57 -11.88 -9.97
C ARG A 85 1.46 -13.40 -10.07
N ASN A 86 2.01 -14.00 -11.14
CA ASN A 86 1.94 -15.44 -11.35
C ASN A 86 2.75 -16.18 -10.28
N ASN A 87 3.97 -15.72 -10.00
CA ASN A 87 4.80 -16.28 -8.94
C ASN A 87 4.13 -16.14 -7.56
N ILE A 88 3.51 -14.99 -7.29
CA ILE A 88 2.78 -14.76 -6.03
C ILE A 88 1.56 -15.67 -5.93
N ARG A 89 0.80 -15.83 -7.03
CA ARG A 89 -0.32 -16.75 -7.09
C ARG A 89 0.11 -18.19 -6.85
N ASP A 90 1.18 -18.64 -7.51
CA ASP A 90 1.72 -19.99 -7.32
C ASP A 90 2.12 -20.23 -5.86
N LEU A 91 2.70 -19.23 -5.20
CA LEU A 91 2.99 -19.30 -3.76
C LEU A 91 1.71 -19.41 -2.94
N LEU A 92 0.70 -18.58 -3.21
CA LEU A 92 -0.59 -18.61 -2.50
C LEU A 92 -1.32 -19.94 -2.69
N ASP A 93 -1.31 -20.51 -3.90
CA ASP A 93 -1.92 -21.80 -4.21
C ASP A 93 -1.19 -22.94 -3.48
N ARG A 94 0.14 -22.86 -3.35
CA ARG A 94 0.95 -23.83 -2.59
C ARG A 94 0.73 -23.73 -1.08
N ILE A 95 0.23 -22.62 -0.54
CA ILE A 95 -0.04 -22.49 0.90
C ILE A 95 -1.06 -23.54 1.38
N GLY A 96 -1.98 -23.95 0.51
CA GLY A 96 -2.96 -25.00 0.83
C GLY A 96 -2.36 -26.40 0.97
N ASN A 97 -1.14 -26.61 0.46
CA ASN A 97 -0.47 -27.91 0.43
C ASN A 97 0.50 -28.14 1.59
N PHE A 98 0.71 -27.15 2.46
CA PHE A 98 1.53 -27.36 3.66
C PHE A 98 0.81 -28.25 4.67
N TRP A 99 1.59 -29.04 5.41
CA TRP A 99 1.09 -29.89 6.49
C TRP A 99 0.26 -29.08 7.48
N LYS A 100 -0.88 -29.65 7.90
CA LYS A 100 -1.67 -29.03 8.94
C LYS A 100 -0.98 -29.30 10.28
N ILE A 101 -1.06 -28.34 11.19
CA ILE A 101 -0.41 -28.45 12.50
C ILE A 101 -1.02 -29.62 13.29
N GLU A 102 -2.29 -29.93 13.02
CA GLU A 102 -3.01 -31.05 13.59
C GLU A 102 -2.43 -32.42 13.19
N ASP A 103 -1.75 -32.50 12.04
CA ASP A 103 -1.19 -33.74 11.50
C ASP A 103 0.20 -34.08 12.10
N VAL A 104 0.80 -33.15 12.86
CA VAL A 104 2.10 -33.33 13.54
C VAL A 104 1.91 -34.24 14.76
N GLN A 105 2.58 -35.40 14.75
CA GLN A 105 2.48 -36.42 15.79
C GLN A 105 3.22 -36.04 17.07
N ASP A 106 4.37 -35.36 16.97
CA ASP A 106 5.13 -34.89 18.13
C ASP A 106 4.40 -33.72 18.81
N GLU A 107 4.04 -33.90 20.08
CA GLU A 107 3.31 -32.90 20.85
C GLU A 107 4.15 -31.64 21.15
N VAL A 108 5.46 -31.79 21.36
CA VAL A 108 6.38 -30.68 21.63
C VAL A 108 6.51 -29.83 20.37
N GLU A 109 6.82 -30.46 19.25
CA GLU A 109 6.96 -29.79 17.94
C GLU A 109 5.66 -29.08 17.54
N ARG A 110 4.51 -29.74 17.74
CA ARG A 110 3.19 -29.16 17.49
C ARG A 110 2.95 -27.90 18.35
N LYS A 111 3.29 -27.93 19.64
CA LYS A 111 3.14 -26.76 20.53
C LYS A 111 4.03 -25.60 20.11
N GLU A 112 5.26 -25.86 19.67
CA GLU A 112 6.17 -24.83 19.16
C GLU A 112 5.64 -24.19 17.87
N HIS A 113 5.20 -25.01 16.90
CA HIS A 113 4.56 -24.50 15.69
C HIS A 113 3.31 -23.66 15.97
N GLN A 114 2.48 -24.07 16.95
CA GLN A 114 1.33 -23.27 17.37
C GLN A 114 1.73 -21.91 17.95
N LYS A 115 2.78 -21.85 18.78
CA LYS A 115 3.31 -20.58 19.31
C LYS A 115 3.79 -19.68 18.17
N TYR A 116 4.53 -20.24 17.21
CA TYR A 116 5.04 -19.48 16.07
C TYR A 116 3.90 -18.95 15.18
N LEU A 117 2.90 -19.78 14.90
CA LEU A 117 1.73 -19.37 14.13
C LEU A 117 0.94 -18.26 14.85
N LYS A 118 0.77 -18.38 16.17
CA LYS A 118 0.11 -17.35 16.97
C LYS A 118 0.89 -16.05 16.93
N PHE A 119 2.21 -16.11 17.06
CA PHE A 119 3.08 -14.94 16.92
C PHE A 119 2.93 -14.26 15.55
N ILE A 120 3.02 -15.01 14.45
CA ILE A 120 2.82 -14.46 13.09
C ILE A 120 1.44 -13.81 12.97
N LYS A 121 0.38 -14.47 13.44
CA LYS A 121 -0.99 -13.91 13.40
C LYS A 121 -1.11 -12.62 14.18
N THR A 122 -0.55 -12.55 15.39
CA THR A 122 -0.56 -11.36 16.22
C THR A 122 0.24 -10.23 15.57
N MET A 123 1.43 -10.52 15.03
CA MET A 123 2.27 -9.53 14.37
C MET A 123 1.65 -9.01 13.08
N SER A 124 1.07 -9.89 12.25
CA SER A 124 0.32 -9.48 11.06
C SER A 124 -0.90 -8.64 11.42
N PHE A 125 -1.65 -8.99 12.46
CA PHE A 125 -2.79 -8.20 12.92
C PHE A 125 -2.33 -6.81 13.39
N LEU A 126 -1.30 -6.74 14.24
CA LEU A 126 -0.76 -5.49 14.74
C LEU A 126 -0.23 -4.60 13.61
N TYR A 127 0.50 -5.18 12.66
CA TYR A 127 0.99 -4.46 11.49
C TYR A 127 -0.15 -3.88 10.67
N ASN A 128 -1.17 -4.68 10.32
CA ASN A 128 -2.32 -4.18 9.57
C ASN A 128 -3.08 -3.10 10.34
N PHE A 129 -3.25 -3.25 11.65
CA PHE A 129 -3.87 -2.24 12.51
C PHE A 129 -3.10 -0.91 12.46
N LEU A 130 -1.77 -0.95 12.60
CA LEU A 130 -0.92 0.24 12.50
C LEU A 130 -0.99 0.87 11.11
N CYS A 131 -1.03 0.08 10.04
CA CYS A 131 -1.23 0.58 8.67
C CYS A 131 -2.60 1.27 8.50
N ILE A 132 -3.67 0.72 9.07
CA ILE A 132 -4.99 1.36 9.05
C ILE A 132 -4.96 2.67 9.82
N CYS A 133 -4.41 2.68 11.05
CA CYS A 133 -4.32 3.90 11.86
C CYS A 133 -3.52 4.99 11.14
N THR A 134 -2.35 4.66 10.58
CA THR A 134 -1.53 5.62 9.83
C THR A 134 -2.24 6.13 8.58
N THR A 135 -2.96 5.25 7.86
CA THR A 135 -3.79 5.66 6.72
C THR A 135 -4.89 6.62 7.16
N ILE A 136 -5.62 6.33 8.23
CA ILE A 136 -6.67 7.21 8.76
C ILE A 136 -6.08 8.56 9.17
N THR A 137 -4.96 8.58 9.91
CA THR A 137 -4.29 9.83 10.29
C THR A 137 -3.92 10.65 9.06
N PHE A 138 -3.40 10.02 8.02
CA PHE A 138 -3.05 10.68 6.77
C PHE A 138 -4.29 11.22 6.04
N SER A 139 -5.36 10.42 5.94
CA SER A 139 -6.63 10.82 5.34
C SER A 139 -7.39 11.88 6.14
N CYS A 140 -7.09 12.06 7.44
CA CYS A 140 -7.69 13.07 8.29
C CYS A 140 -6.92 14.41 8.29
N LYS A 141 -5.68 14.48 7.78
CA LYS A 141 -4.94 15.75 7.64
C LYS A 141 -5.75 16.87 6.97
N PRO A 142 -6.56 16.60 5.92
CA PRO A 142 -7.48 17.56 5.34
C PRO A 142 -8.43 18.28 6.32
N LEU A 143 -8.86 17.60 7.40
CA LEU A 143 -9.75 18.19 8.41
C LEU A 143 -9.07 19.30 9.22
N PHE A 144 -7.74 19.29 9.24
CA PHE A 144 -6.92 20.31 9.90
C PHE A 144 -6.44 21.40 8.92
N GLY A 145 -6.91 21.38 7.67
CA GLY A 145 -6.53 22.35 6.64
C GLY A 145 -5.20 22.04 5.94
N GLU A 146 -4.66 20.83 6.12
CA GLU A 146 -3.40 20.40 5.52
C GLU A 146 -3.65 19.48 4.31
N LEU A 147 -2.75 19.52 3.32
CA LEU A 147 -2.69 18.50 2.27
C LEU A 147 -2.05 17.23 2.83
N SER A 148 -2.39 16.09 2.24
CA SER A 148 -1.85 14.81 2.67
C SER A 148 -0.36 14.75 2.35
N PHE A 149 0.00 15.22 1.15
CA PHE A 149 1.36 15.38 0.68
C PHE A 149 1.75 16.86 0.57
N ASN A 150 3.04 17.15 0.72
CA ASN A 150 3.56 18.51 0.52
C ASN A 150 3.73 18.77 -0.97
N THR A 151 2.65 19.19 -1.64
CA THR A 151 2.61 19.39 -3.09
C THR A 151 2.22 20.81 -3.48
N TYR A 152 2.46 21.15 -4.74
CA TYR A 152 1.98 22.40 -5.31
C TYR A 152 0.46 22.38 -5.46
N ARG A 153 -0.17 23.47 -5.04
CA ARG A 153 -1.60 23.71 -5.24
C ARG A 153 -1.81 24.59 -6.47
N PRO A 154 -2.40 24.08 -7.56
CA PRO A 154 -2.73 24.90 -8.72
C PRO A 154 -3.82 25.91 -8.39
N GLU A 155 -3.65 27.16 -8.81
CA GLU A 155 -4.59 28.26 -8.54
C GLU A 155 -6.02 27.97 -9.04
N ARG A 156 -6.13 27.24 -10.16
CA ARG A 156 -7.40 26.90 -10.81
C ARG A 156 -8.12 25.71 -10.18
N ILE A 157 -7.47 24.97 -9.28
CA ILE A 157 -8.04 23.76 -8.68
C ILE A 157 -8.51 24.09 -7.25
N PRO A 158 -9.80 23.87 -6.93
CA PRO A 158 -10.31 24.03 -5.57
C PRO A 158 -9.56 23.14 -4.58
N PHE A 159 -9.27 23.67 -3.39
CA PHE A 159 -8.53 22.95 -2.35
C PHE A 159 -9.11 21.57 -2.04
N HIS A 160 -10.42 21.50 -1.87
CA HIS A 160 -11.11 20.25 -1.53
C HIS A 160 -11.00 19.18 -2.63
N LEU A 161 -10.90 19.59 -3.90
CA LEU A 161 -10.69 18.63 -4.98
C LEU A 161 -9.29 18.02 -4.90
N LEU A 162 -8.28 18.84 -4.60
CA LEU A 162 -6.90 18.39 -4.40
C LEU A 162 -6.77 17.51 -3.16
N GLN A 163 -7.49 17.84 -2.07
CA GLN A 163 -7.54 17.02 -0.86
C GLN A 163 -8.10 15.61 -1.13
N VAL A 164 -9.23 15.52 -1.85
CA VAL A 164 -9.81 14.22 -2.21
C VAL A 164 -8.85 13.47 -3.13
N TYR A 165 -8.25 14.15 -4.09
CA TYR A 165 -7.30 13.56 -5.02
C TYR A 165 -6.08 12.93 -4.33
N GLU A 166 -5.47 13.61 -3.37
CA GLU A 166 -4.32 13.09 -2.61
C GLU A 166 -4.68 12.01 -1.57
N SER A 167 -5.97 11.80 -1.33
CA SER A 167 -6.48 10.73 -0.45
C SER A 167 -6.76 9.41 -1.17
N ILE A 168 -6.61 9.38 -2.51
CA ILE A 168 -6.81 8.21 -3.40
C ILE A 168 -5.47 7.48 -3.61
#